data_AF-A0A5N9CLR5-F1
#
_entry.id   AF-A0A5N9CLR5-F1
#
_cell.length_a   1.000
_cell.length_b   1.000
_cell.length_c   1.000
_cell.angle_alpha   90.00
_cell.angle_beta   90.00
_cell.angle_gamma   90.00
#
_symmetry.space_group_name_H-M   'P 1'
#
loop_
_entity.id
_entity.type
_entity.pdbx_description
1 polymer ?
#
loop_
_entity_poly.entity_id
_entity_poly.type
_entity_poly.pdbx_seq_one_letter_code
_entity_poly.pdbx_strand_id
1 'polypeptide(L)'
;MGTTIGIHEYETHSETLDWLKSQGFNVNEHRKIINSVVEIADYYAYWTEMRNSLNYDTDGIVIKVDSYQKQNVLGAVAREPRWAIAYKYPAKTEITKLIQIGINVGRTGSLNPFAELDPIAIGGVTVKNATLHNYEDIRKKDIRVNDFVYIRRSGDVIPQILGPVLEKRTGNEQVFRMPTECPSCNSQIYKYSDDVNYYCINSECPDQFESHLIHFVSKNCMDIRGLGEETIRSLINSKLLNTPADLYELTFDQIISLEGFKQLSTNNLISSIQESKQRPLYSLISALGIKFVGSEVSNLLSRNINNIFDLFEMNESELTAFPGIGEKIALSICSYFSNDNNIYQITRFRDLGVNIFSNNTIENQSNILLGLTFVITGRLENHTRSEFESIINSNGGKITSNVSNVTNFLIAGADPGSKFTKAKELNVNIITEQELLEML
;
A
#
# COMPACT_ATOMS: atom_id res chain seq x y z
N MET A 1 35.39 -4.30 -13.30
CA MET A 1 35.94 -5.49 -12.60
C MET A 1 36.87 -4.99 -11.50
N GLY A 2 36.36 -4.96 -10.27
CA GLY A 2 37.17 -4.89 -9.06
C GLY A 2 36.83 -6.14 -8.26
N THR A 3 37.77 -7.07 -8.19
CA THR A 3 37.71 -8.29 -7.39
C THR A 3 37.61 -7.89 -5.92
N THR A 4 36.49 -8.19 -5.26
CA THR A 4 36.38 -8.07 -3.79
C THR A 4 37.09 -9.26 -3.13
N ILE A 5 38.42 -9.29 -3.24
CA ILE A 5 39.26 -10.07 -2.34
C ILE A 5 39.44 -9.18 -1.11
N GLY A 6 38.74 -9.48 -0.01
CA GLY A 6 38.92 -8.77 1.27
C GLY A 6 37.67 -8.30 2.01
N ILE A 7 36.48 -8.87 1.77
CA ILE A 7 35.36 -8.63 2.70
C ILE A 7 35.71 -9.37 4.00
N HIS A 8 36.12 -8.62 5.03
CA HIS A 8 36.05 -9.11 6.39
C HIS A 8 34.59 -9.54 6.63
N GLU A 9 34.37 -10.85 6.84
CA GLU A 9 33.09 -11.33 7.35
C GLU A 9 32.97 -10.83 8.80
N TYR A 10 32.32 -9.68 8.96
CA TYR A 10 31.98 -9.18 10.28
C TYR A 10 30.92 -10.07 10.91
N GLU A 11 31.09 -10.41 12.18
CA GLU A 11 30.11 -11.22 12.91
C GLU A 11 28.95 -10.34 13.41
N THR A 12 29.23 -9.05 13.60
CA THR A 12 28.25 -8.09 14.11
C THR A 12 28.05 -6.84 13.24
N HIS A 13 26.88 -6.23 13.42
CA HIS A 13 26.54 -4.98 12.78
C HIS A 13 27.42 -3.83 13.28
N SER A 14 27.76 -3.82 14.58
CA SER A 14 28.67 -2.83 15.16
C SER A 14 30.05 -2.83 14.49
N GLU A 15 30.64 -4.00 14.26
CA GLU A 15 31.94 -4.15 13.58
C GLU A 15 31.87 -3.62 12.15
N THR A 16 30.76 -3.88 11.45
CA THR A 16 30.54 -3.35 10.10
C THR A 16 30.52 -1.81 10.11
N LEU A 17 29.85 -1.20 11.09
CA LEU A 17 29.79 0.25 11.25
C LEU A 17 31.15 0.85 11.66
N ASP A 18 31.91 0.16 12.49
CA ASP A 18 33.27 0.55 12.88
C ASP A 18 34.22 0.54 11.67
N TRP A 19 34.15 -0.51 10.86
CA TRP A 19 34.91 -0.58 9.61
C TRP A 19 34.48 0.49 8.60
N LEU A 20 33.18 0.71 8.39
CA LEU A 20 32.70 1.78 7.51
C LEU A 20 33.27 3.15 7.96
N LYS A 21 33.29 3.41 9.26
CA LYS A 21 33.92 4.62 9.81
C LYS A 21 35.42 4.65 9.51
N SER A 22 36.12 3.53 9.63
CA SER A 22 37.56 3.44 9.31
C SER A 22 37.87 3.63 7.83
N GLN A 23 36.91 3.36 6.93
CA GLN A 23 37.03 3.62 5.49
C GLN A 23 36.64 5.05 5.08
N GLY A 24 36.31 5.92 6.04
CA GLY A 24 35.95 7.32 5.79
C GLY A 24 34.47 7.55 5.48
N PHE A 25 33.60 6.56 5.67
CA PHE A 25 32.15 6.79 5.59
C PHE A 25 31.67 7.56 6.84
N ASN A 26 30.66 8.42 6.63
CA ASN A 26 29.98 9.09 7.72
C ASN A 26 29.07 8.09 8.46
N VAL A 27 29.45 7.75 9.68
CA VAL A 27 28.68 6.87 10.56
C VAL A 27 28.25 7.67 11.78
N ASN A 28 26.98 7.51 12.19
CA ASN A 28 26.45 8.21 13.36
C ASN A 28 27.30 7.90 14.61
N GLU A 29 27.76 8.96 15.26
CA GLU A 29 28.61 8.90 16.46
C GLU A 29 27.81 8.56 17.71
N HIS A 30 26.51 8.79 17.68
CA HIS A 30 25.55 8.47 18.72
C HIS A 30 24.98 7.07 18.53
N ARG A 31 25.87 6.07 18.33
CA ARG A 31 25.51 4.65 18.39
C ARG A 31 26.05 4.04 19.68
N LYS A 32 25.39 3.01 20.19
CA LYS A 32 25.84 2.29 21.39
C LYS A 32 25.54 0.80 21.27
N ILE A 33 26.54 -0.04 21.58
CA ILE A 33 26.32 -1.47 21.79
C ILE A 33 25.72 -1.62 23.19
N ILE A 34 24.58 -2.29 23.28
CA ILE A 34 23.78 -2.40 24.51
C ILE A 34 23.53 -3.88 24.81
N ASN A 35 23.71 -4.27 26.07
CA ASN A 35 23.65 -5.68 26.50
C ASN A 35 22.36 -6.05 27.25
N SER A 36 21.48 -5.09 27.53
CA SER A 36 20.26 -5.32 28.29
C SER A 36 19.09 -4.42 27.87
N VAL A 37 17.86 -4.86 28.12
CA VAL A 37 16.65 -4.06 27.86
C VAL A 37 16.60 -2.79 28.72
N VAL A 38 17.17 -2.84 29.92
CA VAL A 38 17.24 -1.67 30.83
C VAL A 38 18.11 -0.58 30.21
N GLU A 39 19.28 -0.92 29.71
CA GLU A 39 20.16 0.04 29.02
C GLU A 39 19.53 0.61 27.74
N ILE A 40 18.69 -0.16 27.04
CA ILE A 40 17.91 0.37 25.90
C ILE A 40 16.96 1.46 26.38
N ALA A 41 16.25 1.24 27.49
CA ALA A 41 15.33 2.22 28.07
C ALA A 41 16.06 3.49 28.53
N ASP A 42 17.22 3.34 29.17
CA ASP A 42 18.05 4.47 29.60
C ASP A 42 18.57 5.28 28.39
N TYR A 43 19.01 4.58 27.34
CA TYR A 43 19.49 5.22 26.10
C TYR A 43 18.37 5.96 25.37
N TYR A 44 17.16 5.37 25.35
CA TYR A 44 15.97 6.00 24.79
C TYR A 44 15.56 7.24 25.60
N ALA A 45 15.55 7.17 26.93
CA ALA A 45 15.22 8.29 27.80
C ALA A 45 16.20 9.46 27.60
N TYR A 46 17.51 9.15 27.60
CA TYR A 46 18.56 10.13 27.34
C TYR A 46 18.34 10.88 26.02
N TRP A 47 18.13 10.15 24.91
CA TRP A 47 17.93 10.79 23.62
C TRP A 47 16.57 11.45 23.45
N THR A 48 15.54 11.02 24.19
CA THR A 48 14.25 11.71 24.20
C THR A 48 14.40 13.15 24.72
N GLU A 49 15.25 13.37 25.72
CA GLU A 49 15.56 14.69 26.28
C GLU A 49 16.56 15.46 25.39
N MET A 50 17.62 14.78 24.95
CA MET A 50 18.74 15.42 24.25
C MET A 50 18.54 15.60 22.75
N ARG A 51 17.49 15.05 22.13
CA ARG A 51 17.30 15.12 20.66
C ARG A 51 17.35 16.53 20.07
N ASN A 52 16.94 17.56 20.82
CA ASN A 52 16.98 18.95 20.36
C ASN A 52 18.39 19.56 20.35
N SER A 53 19.39 18.88 20.94
CA SER A 53 20.79 19.29 20.87
C SER A 53 21.50 18.78 19.62
N LEU A 54 20.87 17.89 18.85
CA LEU A 54 21.39 17.41 17.58
C LEU A 54 21.23 18.50 16.52
N ASN A 55 22.16 18.55 15.57
CA ASN A 55 22.08 19.42 14.40
C ASN A 55 21.21 18.82 13.26
N TYR A 56 20.41 17.81 13.57
CA TYR A 56 19.48 17.13 12.68
C TYR A 56 18.28 16.61 13.47
N ASP A 57 17.14 16.45 12.79
CA ASP A 57 15.94 15.90 13.39
C ASP A 57 16.03 14.37 13.54
N THR A 58 15.41 13.87 14.61
CA THR A 58 15.26 12.43 14.86
C THR A 58 13.86 12.12 15.40
N ASP A 59 13.25 11.05 14.92
CA ASP A 59 11.91 10.60 15.34
C ASP A 59 11.95 9.43 16.33
N GLY A 60 13.15 8.93 16.67
CA GLY A 60 13.37 7.85 17.63
C GLY A 60 14.78 7.29 17.58
N ILE A 61 14.94 6.08 18.11
CA ILE A 61 16.13 5.24 17.95
C ILE A 61 15.78 3.96 17.19
N VAL A 62 16.76 3.36 16.52
CA VAL A 62 16.58 2.03 15.89
C VAL A 62 17.35 1.01 16.72
N ILE A 63 16.63 0.02 17.26
CA ILE A 63 17.21 -1.10 17.99
C ILE A 63 17.42 -2.24 17.00
N LYS A 64 18.63 -2.78 16.92
CA LYS A 64 18.99 -3.89 16.04
C LYS A 64 19.66 -4.99 16.85
N VAL A 65 19.33 -6.25 16.56
CA VAL A 65 20.11 -7.39 17.04
C VAL A 65 21.47 -7.34 16.37
N ASP A 66 22.54 -7.26 17.16
CA ASP A 66 23.86 -6.94 16.64
C ASP A 66 24.49 -8.09 15.82
N SER A 67 24.32 -9.34 16.26
CA SER A 67 24.85 -10.53 15.55
C SER A 67 24.11 -10.83 14.24
N TYR A 68 24.83 -10.91 13.12
CA TYR A 68 24.24 -11.27 11.82
C TYR A 68 23.70 -12.70 11.79
N GLN A 69 24.32 -13.64 12.50
CA GLN A 69 23.81 -15.00 12.63
C GLN A 69 22.39 -15.01 13.22
N LYS A 70 22.15 -14.20 14.27
CA LYS A 70 20.82 -14.07 14.88
C LYS A 70 19.84 -13.34 13.96
N GLN A 71 20.28 -12.32 13.23
CA GLN A 71 19.44 -11.64 12.22
C GLN A 71 18.95 -12.63 11.15
N ASN A 72 19.83 -13.51 10.65
CA ASN A 72 19.49 -14.54 9.66
C ASN A 72 18.47 -15.55 10.18
N VAL A 73 18.57 -15.95 11.45
CA VAL A 73 17.59 -16.84 12.10
C VAL A 73 16.24 -16.15 12.26
N LEU A 74 16.23 -14.85 12.61
CA LEU A 74 15.00 -14.10 12.82
C LEU A 74 14.25 -13.83 11.51
N GLY A 75 14.96 -13.52 10.42
CA GLY A 75 14.37 -13.28 9.11
C GLY A 75 13.52 -12.01 9.03
N ALA A 76 12.50 -12.01 8.17
CA ALA A 76 11.61 -10.87 7.91
C ALA A 76 10.14 -11.33 7.73
N VAL A 77 9.19 -10.42 7.96
CA VAL A 77 7.77 -10.57 7.61
C VAL A 77 7.46 -9.55 6.52
N ALA A 78 7.05 -10.02 5.34
CA ALA A 78 6.88 -9.19 4.16
C ALA A 78 8.12 -8.31 3.88
N ARG A 79 8.04 -7.00 4.15
CA ARG A 79 9.14 -6.03 3.95
C ARG A 79 9.87 -5.65 5.26
N GLU A 80 9.43 -6.15 6.41
CA GLU A 80 9.92 -5.72 7.72
C GLU A 80 10.85 -6.77 8.36
N PRO A 81 12.08 -6.40 8.77
CA PRO A 81 12.98 -7.31 9.47
C PRO A 81 12.49 -7.63 10.88
N ARG A 82 12.58 -8.88 11.31
CA ARG A 82 12.21 -9.30 12.68
C ARG A 82 13.28 -8.98 13.73
N TRP A 83 14.46 -8.56 13.29
CA TRP A 83 15.64 -8.31 14.11
C TRP A 83 15.93 -6.82 14.35
N ALA A 84 15.08 -5.93 13.82
CA ALA A 84 15.20 -4.49 14.05
C ALA A 84 13.83 -3.87 14.31
N ILE A 85 13.80 -2.85 15.17
CA ILE A 85 12.59 -2.06 15.45
C ILE A 85 12.94 -0.59 15.59
N ALA A 86 12.13 0.29 15.00
CA ALA A 86 12.19 1.72 15.24
C ALA A 86 11.40 2.06 16.51
N TYR A 87 12.10 2.45 17.57
CA TYR A 87 11.50 2.88 18.82
C TYR A 87 11.34 4.40 18.82
N LYS A 88 10.16 4.86 18.39
CA LYS A 88 9.86 6.27 18.16
C LYS A 88 9.69 7.06 19.46
N TYR A 89 10.12 8.33 19.48
CA TYR A 89 9.85 9.24 20.59
C TYR A 89 8.35 9.51 20.73
N PRO A 90 7.88 9.96 21.90
CA PRO A 90 6.53 10.49 22.02
C PRO A 90 6.37 11.65 21.04
N ALA A 91 5.40 11.54 20.14
CA ALA A 91 5.12 12.61 19.20
C ALA A 91 4.66 13.86 19.96
N LYS A 92 5.14 15.02 19.52
CA LYS A 92 4.76 16.31 20.09
C LYS A 92 3.23 16.44 20.01
N THR A 93 2.63 16.74 21.16
CA THR A 93 1.20 16.99 21.28
C THR A 93 1.02 18.47 21.50
N GLU A 94 0.24 19.11 20.65
CA GLU A 94 -0.11 20.52 20.74
C GLU A 94 -1.59 20.66 21.09
N ILE A 95 -1.99 21.86 21.51
CA ILE A 95 -3.39 22.19 21.77
C ILE A 95 -3.83 23.23 20.74
N THR A 96 -4.93 22.96 20.05
CA THR A 96 -5.57 23.93 19.16
C THR A 96 -7.09 23.92 19.34
N LYS A 97 -7.78 24.91 18.79
CA LYS A 97 -9.24 24.97 18.82
C LYS A 97 -9.83 24.17 17.65
N LEU A 98 -10.81 23.33 17.95
CA LEU A 98 -11.67 22.65 16.98
C LEU A 98 -12.76 23.62 16.52
N ILE A 99 -12.64 24.15 15.30
CA ILE A 99 -13.57 25.13 14.73
C ILE A 99 -14.87 24.45 14.35
N GLN A 100 -14.80 23.36 13.58
CA GLN A 100 -15.96 22.60 13.14
C GLN A 100 -15.60 21.14 12.85
N ILE A 101 -16.63 20.30 12.73
CA ILE A 101 -16.49 18.91 12.28
C ILE A 101 -17.19 18.79 10.94
N GLY A 102 -16.40 18.56 9.89
CA GLY A 102 -16.89 18.27 8.54
C GLY A 102 -17.03 16.77 8.30
N ILE A 103 -17.70 16.40 7.21
CA ILE A 103 -17.87 15.02 6.76
C ILE A 103 -17.38 14.90 5.32
N ASN A 104 -16.43 13.99 5.09
CA ASN A 104 -16.03 13.57 3.75
C ASN A 104 -16.81 12.32 3.35
N VAL A 105 -17.45 12.34 2.18
CA VAL A 105 -18.09 11.15 1.62
C VAL A 105 -17.05 10.40 0.80
N GLY A 106 -16.63 9.24 1.30
CA GLY A 106 -15.63 8.41 0.64
C GLY A 106 -16.20 7.68 -0.58
N ARG A 107 -15.30 7.10 -1.39
CA ARG A 107 -15.61 6.34 -2.61
C ARG A 107 -16.71 5.27 -2.48
N THR A 108 -16.80 4.61 -1.32
CA THR A 108 -17.80 3.55 -1.06
C THR A 108 -19.04 4.07 -0.33
N GLY A 109 -19.21 5.39 -0.30
CA GLY A 109 -20.28 6.08 0.42
C GLY A 109 -20.02 6.30 1.90
N SER A 110 -18.92 5.79 2.48
CA SER A 110 -18.62 5.97 3.90
C SER A 110 -18.52 7.46 4.28
N LEU A 111 -19.24 7.91 5.30
CA LEU A 111 -19.15 9.25 5.86
C LEU A 111 -18.04 9.31 6.92
N ASN A 112 -16.94 9.97 6.57
CA ASN A 112 -15.73 10.06 7.38
C ASN A 112 -15.61 11.46 8.00
N PRO A 113 -15.78 11.61 9.32
CA PRO A 113 -15.65 12.91 9.96
C PRO A 113 -14.19 13.37 10.04
N PHE A 114 -14.01 14.67 9.85
CA PHE A 114 -12.72 15.34 10.05
C PHE A 114 -12.91 16.61 10.88
N ALA A 115 -11.88 16.94 11.66
CA ALA A 115 -11.78 18.14 12.44
C ALA A 115 -11.18 19.26 11.60
N GLU A 116 -11.85 20.40 11.52
CA GLU A 116 -11.26 21.65 11.09
C GLU A 116 -10.76 22.43 12.31
N LEU A 117 -9.52 22.87 12.24
CA LEU A 117 -8.77 23.38 13.37
C LEU A 117 -8.34 24.81 13.12
N ASP A 118 -8.22 25.57 14.20
CA ASP A 118 -7.45 26.81 14.18
C ASP A 118 -5.99 26.46 13.80
N PRO A 119 -5.41 27.09 12.77
CA PRO A 119 -4.12 26.66 12.22
C PRO A 119 -3.03 26.60 13.29
N ILE A 120 -2.39 25.44 13.42
CA ILE A 120 -1.36 25.20 14.44
C ILE A 120 -0.10 24.58 13.82
N ALA A 121 1.08 25.07 14.22
CA ALA A 121 2.36 24.52 13.78
C ALA A 121 2.74 23.28 14.62
N ILE A 122 2.91 22.12 13.97
CA ILE A 122 3.29 20.86 14.63
C ILE A 122 4.34 20.14 13.77
N GLY A 123 5.55 19.97 14.30
CA GLY A 123 6.62 19.28 13.57
C GLY A 123 6.94 19.95 12.22
N GLY A 124 7.08 21.28 12.22
CA GLY A 124 7.49 22.08 11.05
C GLY A 124 6.41 22.32 9.99
N VAL A 125 5.18 21.81 10.15
CA VAL A 125 4.06 22.06 9.23
C VAL A 125 2.89 22.72 9.94
N THR A 126 2.12 23.51 9.21
CA THR A 126 0.84 24.06 9.70
C THR A 126 -0.28 23.06 9.44
N VAL A 127 -0.89 22.57 10.51
CA VAL A 127 -2.04 21.67 10.46
C VAL A 127 -3.32 22.49 10.56
N LYS A 128 -4.24 22.28 9.61
CA LYS A 128 -5.60 22.85 9.61
C LYS A 128 -6.70 21.79 9.74
N ASN A 129 -6.40 20.55 9.34
CA ASN A 129 -7.36 19.45 9.35
C ASN A 129 -6.76 18.22 10.03
N ALA A 130 -7.59 17.46 10.73
CA ALA A 130 -7.21 16.18 11.33
C ALA A 130 -8.35 15.16 11.20
N THR A 131 -8.01 13.87 11.09
CA THR A 131 -9.03 12.81 11.06
C THR A 131 -9.67 12.61 12.43
N LEU A 132 -10.99 12.37 12.45
CA LEU A 132 -11.74 11.94 13.63
C LEU A 132 -12.17 10.47 13.56
N HIS A 133 -11.63 9.71 12.60
CA HIS A 133 -11.89 8.29 12.34
C HIS A 133 -13.36 7.96 11.99
N ASN A 134 -14.28 8.06 12.95
CA ASN A 134 -15.71 7.78 12.77
C ASN A 134 -16.55 8.43 13.88
N TYR A 135 -17.88 8.39 13.72
CA TYR A 135 -18.81 9.00 14.68
C TYR A 135 -18.71 8.41 16.09
N GLU A 136 -18.42 7.12 16.19
CA GLU A 136 -18.30 6.46 17.50
C GLU A 136 -17.05 6.90 18.24
N ASP A 137 -15.93 7.13 17.55
CA ASP A 137 -14.69 7.65 18.15
C ASP A 137 -14.91 9.06 18.71
N ILE A 138 -15.61 9.93 17.96
CA ILE A 138 -16.01 11.27 18.42
C ILE A 138 -16.83 11.19 19.72
N ARG A 139 -17.82 10.28 19.76
CA ARG A 139 -18.67 10.09 20.94
C ARG A 139 -17.90 9.50 22.12
N LYS A 140 -17.06 8.49 21.89
CA LYS A 140 -16.25 7.84 22.93
C LYS A 140 -15.26 8.81 23.58
N LYS A 141 -14.69 9.72 22.80
CA LYS A 141 -13.77 10.77 23.28
C LYS A 141 -14.49 12.04 23.76
N ASP A 142 -15.83 12.10 23.66
CA ASP A 142 -16.65 13.29 23.93
C ASP A 142 -16.11 14.55 23.22
N ILE A 143 -15.74 14.45 21.94
CA ILE A 143 -15.24 15.60 21.17
C ILE A 143 -16.42 16.45 20.69
N ARG A 144 -16.34 17.77 20.92
CA ARG A 144 -17.40 18.74 20.62
C ARG A 144 -16.87 19.89 19.78
N VAL A 145 -17.71 20.44 18.93
CA VAL A 145 -17.37 21.66 18.16
C VAL A 145 -17.10 22.81 19.13
N ASN A 146 -16.07 23.61 18.85
CA ASN A 146 -15.47 24.63 19.71
C ASN A 146 -14.62 24.15 20.88
N ASP A 147 -14.41 22.83 21.06
CA ASP A 147 -13.43 22.34 22.04
C ASP A 147 -12.01 22.86 21.75
N PHE A 148 -11.21 23.04 22.80
CA PHE A 148 -9.76 22.91 22.64
C PHE A 148 -9.43 21.42 22.65
N VAL A 149 -8.59 20.97 21.71
CA VAL A 149 -8.29 19.55 21.52
C VAL A 149 -6.78 19.31 21.53
N TYR A 150 -6.38 18.18 22.12
CA TYR A 150 -5.03 17.65 21.98
C TYR A 150 -4.86 17.05 20.59
N ILE A 151 -3.89 17.57 19.85
CA ILE A 151 -3.54 17.09 18.52
C ILE A 151 -2.10 16.60 18.50
N ARG A 152 -1.90 15.46 17.84
CA ARG A 152 -0.58 14.85 17.68
C ARG A 152 -0.38 14.43 16.24
N ARG A 153 0.84 14.58 15.72
CA ARG A 153 1.23 14.07 14.42
C ARG A 153 1.97 12.75 14.61
N SER A 154 1.32 11.63 14.27
CA SER A 154 1.94 10.30 14.42
C SER A 154 2.91 10.06 13.27
N GLY A 155 4.19 9.80 13.59
CA GLY A 155 5.23 9.48 12.61
C GLY A 155 5.45 10.55 11.54
N ASP A 156 5.19 11.82 11.86
CA ASP A 156 5.28 12.97 10.95
C ASP A 156 4.42 12.89 9.68
N VAL A 157 3.34 12.09 9.66
CA VAL A 157 2.45 12.01 8.49
C VAL A 157 1.05 12.53 8.81
N ILE A 158 0.26 11.81 9.62
CA ILE A 158 -1.18 12.09 9.77
C ILE A 158 -1.47 12.74 11.13
N PRO A 159 -2.06 13.94 11.16
CA PRO A 159 -2.54 14.56 12.40
C PRO A 159 -3.76 13.83 12.95
N GLN A 160 -3.76 13.60 14.26
CA GLN A 160 -4.82 12.88 14.98
C GLN A 160 -5.26 13.67 16.21
N ILE A 161 -6.57 13.74 16.44
CA ILE A 161 -7.16 14.25 17.68
C ILE A 161 -7.17 13.15 18.74
N LEU A 162 -6.54 13.44 19.88
CA LEU A 162 -6.49 12.54 21.03
C LEU A 162 -7.74 12.67 21.92
N GLY A 163 -8.24 13.89 22.10
CA GLY A 163 -9.41 14.21 22.90
C GLY A 163 -9.49 15.69 23.26
N PRO A 164 -10.57 16.10 23.96
CA PRO A 164 -10.75 17.47 24.41
C PRO A 164 -9.85 17.81 25.60
N VAL A 165 -9.49 19.09 25.72
CA VAL A 165 -8.89 19.70 26.91
C VAL A 165 -10.05 20.15 27.80
N LEU A 166 -10.49 19.26 28.70
CA LEU A 166 -11.72 19.44 29.48
C LEU A 166 -11.71 20.71 30.33
N GLU A 167 -10.54 21.10 30.85
CA GLU A 167 -10.36 22.27 31.70
C GLU A 167 -10.57 23.59 30.94
N LYS A 168 -10.51 23.56 29.61
CA LYS A 168 -10.73 24.74 28.75
C LYS A 168 -12.17 24.88 28.26
N ARG A 169 -13.08 23.97 28.66
CA ARG A 169 -14.49 24.06 28.29
C ARG A 169 -15.17 25.23 29.00
N THR A 170 -15.99 25.93 28.23
CA THR A 170 -16.76 27.10 28.64
C THR A 170 -18.25 26.78 28.83
N GLY A 171 -18.71 25.62 28.33
CA GLY A 171 -20.11 25.23 28.29
C GLY A 171 -20.82 25.61 26.98
N ASN A 172 -20.15 26.34 26.08
CA ASN A 172 -20.68 26.73 24.77
C ASN A 172 -20.40 25.68 23.67
N GLU A 173 -19.70 24.59 24.01
CA GLU A 173 -19.30 23.56 23.05
C GLU A 173 -20.49 22.73 22.59
N GLN A 174 -20.53 22.42 21.29
CA GLN A 174 -21.67 21.75 20.68
C GLN A 174 -21.39 20.27 20.43
N VAL A 175 -22.27 19.41 20.93
CA VAL A 175 -22.19 17.96 20.69
C VAL A 175 -22.40 17.68 19.20
N PHE A 176 -21.43 17.02 18.58
CA PHE A 176 -21.54 16.62 17.19
C PHE A 176 -22.60 15.52 17.02
N ARG A 177 -23.44 15.70 16.01
CA ARG A 177 -24.41 14.69 15.56
C ARG A 177 -24.14 14.42 14.08
N MET A 178 -24.09 13.15 13.72
CA MET A 178 -24.06 12.76 12.32
C MET A 178 -25.30 13.33 11.63
N PRO A 179 -25.19 13.98 10.46
CA PRO A 179 -26.35 14.43 9.69
C PRO A 179 -27.28 13.26 9.36
N THR A 180 -28.54 13.53 9.03
CA THR A 180 -29.48 12.51 8.54
C THR A 180 -29.40 12.31 7.02
N GLU A 181 -28.83 13.28 6.33
CA GLU A 181 -28.69 13.32 4.88
C GLU A 181 -27.21 13.48 4.49
N CYS A 182 -26.86 12.96 3.33
CA CYS A 182 -25.52 13.06 2.77
C CYS A 182 -25.20 14.53 2.43
N PRO A 183 -24.07 15.10 2.89
CA PRO A 183 -23.74 16.50 2.62
C PRO A 183 -23.44 16.79 1.14
N SER A 184 -23.18 15.76 0.34
CA SER A 184 -22.89 15.88 -1.10
C SER A 184 -24.15 15.87 -1.97
N CYS A 185 -25.07 14.91 -1.71
CA CYS A 185 -26.21 14.64 -2.59
C CYS A 185 -27.58 14.73 -1.91
N ASN A 186 -27.63 15.10 -0.63
CA ASN A 186 -28.83 15.20 0.20
C ASN A 186 -29.67 13.92 0.34
N SER A 187 -29.14 12.77 -0.10
CA SER A 187 -29.82 11.48 0.08
C SER A 187 -29.75 11.01 1.53
N GLN A 188 -30.79 10.32 2.01
CA GLN A 188 -30.81 9.76 3.36
C GLN A 188 -29.61 8.84 3.60
N ILE A 189 -28.92 9.01 4.74
CA ILE A 189 -27.79 8.15 5.10
C ILE A 189 -28.26 6.87 5.78
N TYR A 190 -27.44 5.83 5.66
CA TYR A 190 -27.71 4.51 6.21
C TYR A 190 -26.61 4.08 7.18
N LYS A 191 -26.97 3.38 8.27
CA LYS A 191 -26.03 2.72 9.18
C LYS A 191 -26.32 1.23 9.21
N TYR A 192 -25.35 0.43 8.76
CA TYR A 192 -25.41 -1.02 8.91
C TYR A 192 -25.24 -1.40 10.37
N SER A 193 -25.88 -2.48 10.80
CA SER A 193 -25.82 -2.93 12.20
C SER A 193 -24.44 -3.45 12.61
N ASP A 194 -23.67 -3.97 11.65
CA ASP A 194 -22.34 -4.56 11.86
C ASP A 194 -21.19 -3.62 11.47
N ASP A 195 -21.47 -2.35 11.16
CA ASP A 195 -20.46 -1.36 10.76
C ASP A 195 -20.49 -0.13 11.66
N VAL A 196 -19.31 0.41 11.97
CA VAL A 196 -19.14 1.61 12.79
C VAL A 196 -19.47 2.89 12.00
N ASN A 197 -19.36 2.82 10.67
CA ASN A 197 -19.53 3.96 9.79
C ASN A 197 -20.98 4.15 9.34
N TYR A 198 -21.27 5.38 8.90
CA TYR A 198 -22.49 5.73 8.17
C TYR A 198 -22.19 5.80 6.68
N TYR A 199 -23.21 5.62 5.85
CA TYR A 199 -23.06 5.50 4.41
C TYR A 199 -24.07 6.35 3.64
N CYS A 200 -23.60 7.04 2.61
CA CYS A 200 -24.43 7.47 1.49
C CYS A 200 -24.60 6.27 0.55
N ILE A 201 -25.84 5.81 0.35
CA ILE A 201 -26.15 4.66 -0.53
C ILE A 201 -26.59 5.09 -1.93
N ASN A 202 -26.59 6.39 -2.21
CA ASN A 202 -26.91 6.90 -3.54
C ASN A 202 -25.72 6.67 -4.49
N SER A 203 -25.91 5.83 -5.50
CA SER A 203 -24.91 5.53 -6.53
C SER A 203 -24.57 6.74 -7.41
N GLU A 204 -25.42 7.77 -7.44
CA GLU A 204 -25.22 9.01 -8.21
C GLU A 204 -24.61 10.13 -7.34
N CYS A 205 -24.10 9.81 -6.15
CA CYS A 205 -23.50 10.80 -5.26
C CYS A 205 -22.25 11.45 -5.89
N PRO A 206 -22.19 12.78 -6.07
CA PRO A 206 -21.06 13.46 -6.70
C PRO A 206 -19.72 13.18 -6.02
N ASP A 207 -19.66 13.25 -4.68
CA ASP A 207 -18.42 13.00 -3.93
C ASP A 207 -17.95 11.54 -4.05
N GLN A 208 -18.87 10.59 -4.16
CA GLN A 208 -18.52 9.19 -4.39
C GLN A 208 -17.90 9.02 -5.77
N PHE A 209 -18.48 9.68 -6.78
CA PHE A 209 -17.96 9.65 -8.14
C PHE A 209 -16.59 10.33 -8.26
N GLU A 210 -16.42 11.52 -7.67
CA GLU A 210 -15.12 12.22 -7.61
C GLU A 210 -14.06 11.35 -6.90
N SER A 211 -14.41 10.79 -5.73
CA SER A 211 -13.53 9.89 -4.98
C SER A 211 -13.21 8.60 -5.75
N HIS A 212 -14.14 8.10 -6.55
CA HIS A 212 -13.92 6.93 -7.41
C HIS A 212 -12.94 7.26 -8.53
N LEU A 213 -13.09 8.40 -9.20
CA LEU A 213 -12.14 8.85 -10.22
C LEU A 213 -10.74 9.06 -9.64
N ILE A 214 -10.62 9.69 -8.47
CA ILE A 214 -9.32 9.86 -7.79
C ILE A 214 -8.65 8.50 -7.52
N HIS A 215 -9.42 7.51 -7.05
CA HIS A 215 -8.93 6.15 -6.85
C HIS A 215 -8.55 5.47 -8.16
N PHE A 216 -9.37 5.62 -9.19
CA PHE A 216 -9.19 5.01 -10.51
C PHE A 216 -7.87 5.44 -11.15
N VAL A 217 -7.56 6.74 -11.10
CA VAL A 217 -6.33 7.31 -11.69
C VAL A 217 -5.09 7.10 -10.83
N SER A 218 -5.25 6.65 -9.58
CA SER A 218 -4.14 6.54 -8.62
C SER A 218 -3.03 5.58 -9.09
N LYS A 219 -1.84 5.75 -8.52
CA LYS A 219 -0.62 4.98 -8.85
C LYS A 219 -0.80 3.46 -8.78
N ASN A 220 -1.59 2.98 -7.80
CA ASN A 220 -1.83 1.55 -7.58
C ASN A 220 -2.94 0.99 -8.48
N CYS A 221 -3.64 1.86 -9.19
CA CYS A 221 -4.70 1.55 -10.15
C CYS A 221 -4.16 1.83 -11.57
N MET A 222 -4.82 2.71 -12.32
CA MET A 222 -4.48 3.00 -13.71
C MET A 222 -3.26 3.91 -13.88
N ASP A 223 -2.74 4.52 -12.81
CA ASP A 223 -1.54 5.38 -12.81
C ASP A 223 -1.59 6.50 -13.87
N ILE A 224 -2.71 7.23 -13.92
CA ILE A 224 -2.88 8.37 -14.84
C ILE A 224 -2.38 9.64 -14.15
N ARG A 225 -1.20 10.10 -14.57
CA ARG A 225 -0.54 11.29 -14.03
C ARG A 225 -1.14 12.56 -14.65
N GLY A 226 -1.14 13.63 -13.88
CA GLY A 226 -1.73 14.92 -14.28
C GLY A 226 -3.20 15.08 -13.94
N LEU A 227 -3.87 14.04 -13.42
CA LEU A 227 -5.21 14.10 -12.85
C LEU A 227 -5.15 14.21 -11.32
N GLY A 228 -4.88 15.43 -10.83
CA GLY A 228 -5.07 15.75 -9.41
C GLY A 228 -6.55 15.99 -9.09
N GLU A 229 -6.87 16.09 -7.79
CA GLU A 229 -8.25 16.29 -7.30
C GLU A 229 -8.95 17.49 -7.96
N GLU A 230 -8.29 18.65 -8.03
CA GLU A 230 -8.86 19.86 -8.65
C GLU A 230 -9.10 19.71 -10.16
N THR A 231 -8.23 18.97 -10.85
CA THR A 231 -8.38 18.70 -12.28
C THR A 231 -9.56 17.77 -12.53
N ILE A 232 -9.69 16.71 -11.73
CA ILE A 232 -10.83 15.79 -11.78
C ILE A 232 -12.12 16.57 -11.52
N ARG A 233 -12.16 17.40 -10.49
CA ARG A 233 -13.33 18.24 -10.17
C ARG A 233 -13.68 19.19 -11.31
N SER A 234 -12.69 19.82 -11.94
CA SER A 234 -12.90 20.66 -13.13
C SER A 234 -13.52 19.87 -14.29
N LEU A 235 -13.00 18.67 -14.58
CA LEU A 235 -13.53 17.80 -15.63
C LEU A 235 -14.99 17.37 -15.38
N ILE A 236 -15.32 17.02 -14.14
CA ILE A 236 -16.69 16.68 -13.71
C ILE A 236 -17.61 17.90 -13.87
N ASN A 237 -17.21 19.07 -13.37
CA ASN A 237 -18.00 20.30 -13.44
C ASN A 237 -18.24 20.77 -14.88
N SER A 238 -17.28 20.54 -15.77
CA SER A 238 -17.43 20.78 -17.22
C SER A 238 -18.24 19.70 -17.94
N LYS A 239 -18.79 18.70 -17.21
CA LYS A 239 -19.56 17.56 -17.73
C LYS A 239 -18.80 16.70 -18.74
N LEU A 240 -17.47 16.73 -18.67
CA LEU A 240 -16.60 15.92 -19.51
C LEU A 240 -16.44 14.50 -18.98
N LEU A 241 -16.72 14.28 -17.69
CA LEU A 241 -16.69 12.95 -17.05
C LEU A 241 -18.00 12.68 -16.31
N ASN A 242 -18.67 11.59 -16.68
CA ASN A 242 -19.82 11.00 -16.00
C ASN A 242 -19.53 9.56 -15.55
N THR A 243 -18.55 8.92 -16.17
CA THR A 243 -18.02 7.59 -15.82
C THR A 243 -16.50 7.58 -15.96
N PRO A 244 -15.77 6.63 -15.33
CA PRO A 244 -14.34 6.56 -15.51
C PRO A 244 -13.91 6.17 -16.94
N ALA A 245 -14.78 5.53 -17.72
CA ALA A 245 -14.53 5.21 -19.13
C ALA A 245 -14.37 6.47 -19.99
N ASP A 246 -15.09 7.56 -19.65
CA ASP A 246 -15.07 8.82 -20.40
C ASP A 246 -13.66 9.45 -20.45
N LEU A 247 -12.79 9.12 -19.47
CA LEU A 247 -11.37 9.54 -19.47
C LEU A 247 -10.66 9.17 -20.78
N TYR A 248 -10.97 8.01 -21.34
CA TYR A 248 -10.31 7.49 -22.54
C TYR A 248 -10.85 8.09 -23.85
N GLU A 249 -11.89 8.92 -23.76
CA GLU A 249 -12.54 9.62 -24.87
C GLU A 249 -12.22 11.13 -24.87
N LEU A 250 -11.55 11.64 -23.82
CA LEU A 250 -11.17 13.05 -23.74
C LEU A 250 -10.28 13.47 -24.91
N THR A 251 -10.65 14.58 -25.53
CA THR A 251 -9.89 15.15 -26.65
C THR A 251 -8.94 16.27 -26.20
N PHE A 252 -7.96 16.58 -27.05
CA PHE A 252 -7.03 17.68 -26.83
C PHE A 252 -7.76 19.02 -26.63
N ASP A 253 -8.75 19.30 -27.48
CA ASP A 253 -9.50 20.57 -27.45
C ASP A 253 -10.33 20.72 -26.16
N GLN A 254 -10.88 19.61 -25.66
CA GLN A 254 -11.59 19.62 -24.37
C GLN A 254 -10.64 19.92 -23.21
N ILE A 255 -9.49 19.25 -23.16
CA ILE A 255 -8.53 19.40 -22.05
C ILE A 255 -7.85 20.77 -22.07
N ILE A 256 -7.40 21.27 -23.23
CA ILE A 256 -6.68 22.55 -23.32
C ILE A 256 -7.60 23.75 -22.99
N SER A 257 -8.92 23.58 -23.10
CA SER A 257 -9.89 24.60 -22.72
C SER A 257 -10.03 24.79 -21.20
N LEU A 258 -9.52 23.85 -20.39
CA LEU A 258 -9.56 23.93 -18.94
C LEU A 258 -8.55 24.92 -18.39
N GLU A 259 -8.91 25.57 -17.28
CA GLU A 259 -7.99 26.47 -16.58
C GLU A 259 -6.72 25.72 -16.12
N GLY A 260 -5.56 26.36 -16.33
CA GLY A 260 -4.26 25.79 -15.96
C GLY A 260 -3.65 24.83 -16.99
N PHE A 261 -4.39 24.43 -18.03
CA PHE A 261 -3.84 23.60 -19.10
C PHE A 261 -3.17 24.42 -20.21
N LYS A 262 -2.05 23.91 -20.70
CA LYS A 262 -1.30 24.41 -21.86
C LYS A 262 -0.90 23.21 -22.70
N GLN A 263 -0.48 23.45 -23.94
CA GLN A 263 -0.12 22.40 -24.90
C GLN A 263 0.72 21.26 -24.31
N LEU A 264 1.76 21.56 -23.53
CA LEU A 264 2.59 20.51 -22.90
C LEU A 264 1.84 19.70 -21.85
N SER A 265 1.13 20.34 -20.91
CA SER A 265 0.39 19.60 -19.87
C SER A 265 -0.77 18.81 -20.44
N THR A 266 -1.43 19.34 -21.48
CA THR A 266 -2.48 18.64 -22.25
C THR A 266 -1.91 17.38 -22.92
N ASN A 267 -0.80 17.49 -23.65
CA ASN A 267 -0.17 16.35 -24.30
C ASN A 267 0.29 15.29 -23.29
N ASN A 268 0.86 15.72 -22.16
CA ASN A 268 1.30 14.80 -21.11
C ASN A 268 0.11 14.03 -20.51
N LEU A 269 -1.01 14.71 -20.26
CA LEU A 269 -2.22 14.05 -19.75
C LEU A 269 -2.77 13.03 -20.75
N ILE A 270 -2.90 13.40 -22.03
CA ILE A 270 -3.36 12.47 -23.08
C ILE A 270 -2.42 11.27 -23.19
N SER A 271 -1.10 11.49 -23.19
CA SER A 271 -0.11 10.39 -23.20
C SER A 271 -0.32 9.47 -22.00
N SER A 272 -0.46 10.02 -20.79
CA SER A 272 -0.67 9.23 -19.58
C SER A 272 -1.98 8.42 -19.62
N ILE A 273 -3.05 8.98 -20.20
CA ILE A 273 -4.31 8.26 -20.41
C ILE A 273 -4.09 7.09 -21.38
N GLN A 274 -3.42 7.30 -22.52
CA GLN A 274 -3.17 6.22 -23.49
C GLN A 274 -2.23 5.15 -22.93
N GLU A 275 -1.17 5.52 -22.21
CA GLU A 275 -0.26 4.60 -21.54
C GLU A 275 -1.00 3.73 -20.51
N SER A 276 -1.97 4.30 -19.79
CA SER A 276 -2.75 3.57 -18.79
C SER A 276 -3.56 2.40 -19.37
N LYS A 277 -3.88 2.42 -20.68
CA LYS A 277 -4.56 1.31 -21.34
C LYS A 277 -3.77 0.02 -21.31
N GLN A 278 -2.44 0.09 -21.21
CA GLN A 278 -1.53 -1.07 -21.20
C GLN A 278 -1.25 -1.59 -19.79
N ARG A 279 -1.91 -1.04 -18.76
CA ARG A 279 -1.72 -1.51 -17.38
C ARG A 279 -2.18 -2.97 -17.25
N PRO A 280 -1.54 -3.74 -16.36
CA PRO A 280 -1.93 -5.13 -16.13
C PRO A 280 -3.36 -5.23 -15.58
N LEU A 281 -4.05 -6.34 -15.83
CA LEU A 281 -5.46 -6.52 -15.42
C LEU A 281 -5.73 -6.24 -13.93
N TYR A 282 -4.80 -6.56 -13.02
CA TYR A 282 -4.99 -6.24 -11.59
C TYR A 282 -5.18 -4.73 -11.33
N SER A 283 -4.57 -3.86 -12.15
CA SER A 283 -4.72 -2.41 -12.05
C SER A 283 -6.16 -2.01 -12.34
N LEU A 284 -6.76 -2.58 -13.38
CA LEU A 284 -8.17 -2.33 -13.72
C LEU A 284 -9.09 -2.87 -12.63
N ILE A 285 -8.90 -4.12 -12.17
CA ILE A 285 -9.72 -4.71 -11.09
C ILE A 285 -9.66 -3.84 -9.83
N SER A 286 -8.48 -3.35 -9.46
CA SER A 286 -8.31 -2.42 -8.33
C SER A 286 -9.02 -1.09 -8.61
N ALA A 287 -8.92 -0.54 -9.82
CA ALA A 287 -9.52 0.72 -10.23
C ALA A 287 -11.06 0.71 -10.22
N LEU A 288 -11.69 -0.44 -10.50
CA LEU A 288 -13.15 -0.61 -10.41
C LEU A 288 -13.70 -0.29 -9.03
N GLY A 289 -12.89 -0.44 -7.98
CA GLY A 289 -13.27 -0.01 -6.65
C GLY A 289 -14.31 -0.94 -5.99
N ILE A 290 -14.26 -2.23 -6.28
CA ILE A 290 -15.15 -3.20 -5.63
C ILE A 290 -14.88 -3.20 -4.10
N LYS A 291 -15.94 -3.22 -3.28
CA LYS A 291 -15.80 -3.20 -1.82
C LYS A 291 -14.95 -4.39 -1.35
N PHE A 292 -14.02 -4.15 -0.42
CA PHE A 292 -13.04 -5.12 0.10
C PHE A 292 -12.01 -5.67 -0.92
N VAL A 293 -12.07 -5.27 -2.19
CA VAL A 293 -11.09 -5.68 -3.21
C VAL A 293 -10.00 -4.61 -3.31
N GLY A 294 -8.91 -4.83 -2.58
CA GLY A 294 -7.68 -4.04 -2.67
C GLY A 294 -6.66 -4.66 -3.64
N SER A 295 -5.49 -4.04 -3.74
CA SER A 295 -4.42 -4.44 -4.67
C SER A 295 -4.00 -5.92 -4.56
N GLU A 296 -3.98 -6.49 -3.35
CA GLU A 296 -3.65 -7.90 -3.13
C GLU A 296 -4.70 -8.83 -3.73
N VAL A 297 -5.98 -8.57 -3.45
CA VAL A 297 -7.11 -9.34 -4.00
C VAL A 297 -7.18 -9.16 -5.51
N SER A 298 -6.97 -7.95 -6.03
CA SER A 298 -6.93 -7.71 -7.48
C SER A 298 -5.81 -8.49 -8.17
N ASN A 299 -4.63 -8.57 -7.56
CA ASN A 299 -3.52 -9.38 -8.07
C ASN A 299 -3.87 -10.86 -8.04
N LEU A 300 -4.43 -11.36 -6.93
CA LEU A 300 -4.87 -12.74 -6.78
C LEU A 300 -5.88 -13.11 -7.88
N LEU A 301 -6.93 -12.30 -8.06
CA LEU A 301 -7.93 -12.53 -9.10
C LEU A 301 -7.29 -12.53 -10.49
N SER A 302 -6.49 -11.52 -10.82
CA SER A 302 -5.86 -11.40 -12.15
C SER A 302 -4.96 -12.57 -12.54
N ARG A 303 -4.43 -13.32 -11.56
CA ARG A 303 -3.59 -14.51 -11.77
C ARG A 303 -4.38 -15.79 -11.97
N ASN A 304 -5.66 -15.81 -11.64
CA ASN A 304 -6.51 -16.99 -11.70
C ASN A 304 -7.63 -16.87 -12.75
N ILE A 305 -7.64 -15.79 -13.53
CA ILE A 305 -8.59 -15.55 -14.62
C ILE A 305 -7.84 -15.20 -15.91
N ASN A 306 -8.46 -15.46 -17.05
CA ASN A 306 -7.93 -15.09 -18.36
C ASN A 306 -8.17 -13.63 -18.64
N ASN A 307 -9.38 -13.16 -18.32
CA ASN A 307 -9.82 -11.81 -18.56
C ASN A 307 -10.89 -11.42 -17.54
N ILE A 308 -11.23 -10.13 -17.49
CA ILE A 308 -12.17 -9.61 -16.49
C ILE A 308 -13.59 -10.18 -16.59
N PHE A 309 -14.02 -10.64 -17.77
CA PHE A 309 -15.36 -11.21 -17.98
C PHE A 309 -15.52 -12.56 -17.29
N ASP A 310 -14.43 -13.27 -16.98
CA ASP A 310 -14.51 -14.53 -16.23
C ASP A 310 -15.13 -14.32 -14.84
N LEU A 311 -15.00 -13.11 -14.27
CA LEU A 311 -15.61 -12.75 -12.98
C LEU A 311 -17.13 -12.57 -13.06
N PHE A 312 -17.72 -12.51 -14.25
CA PHE A 312 -19.17 -12.33 -14.43
C PHE A 312 -19.94 -13.60 -14.06
N GLU A 313 -19.33 -14.75 -14.35
CA GLU A 313 -19.95 -16.07 -14.19
C GLU A 313 -19.53 -16.75 -12.87
N MET A 314 -18.48 -16.24 -12.20
CA MET A 314 -17.99 -16.82 -10.96
C MET A 314 -19.00 -16.67 -9.82
N ASN A 315 -19.35 -17.80 -9.22
CA ASN A 315 -20.18 -17.83 -8.03
C ASN A 315 -19.34 -17.71 -6.74
N GLU A 316 -20.03 -17.52 -5.62
CA GLU A 316 -19.40 -17.31 -4.32
C GLU A 316 -18.49 -18.48 -3.89
N SER A 317 -18.89 -19.73 -4.19
CA SER A 317 -18.10 -20.92 -3.85
C SER A 317 -16.79 -21.00 -4.65
N GLU A 318 -16.79 -20.54 -5.90
CA GLU A 318 -15.60 -20.50 -6.74
C GLU A 318 -14.63 -19.42 -6.26
N LEU A 319 -15.16 -18.24 -5.91
CA LEU A 319 -14.35 -17.13 -5.41
C LEU A 319 -13.72 -17.43 -4.04
N THR A 320 -14.47 -18.07 -3.13
CA THR A 320 -13.97 -18.44 -1.79
C THR A 320 -12.96 -19.59 -1.82
N ALA A 321 -12.85 -20.32 -2.93
CA ALA A 321 -11.80 -21.32 -3.12
C ALA A 321 -10.41 -20.69 -3.28
N PHE A 322 -10.32 -19.41 -3.65
CA PHE A 322 -9.05 -18.70 -3.74
C PHE A 322 -8.51 -18.32 -2.34
N PRO A 323 -7.31 -18.78 -1.95
CA PRO A 323 -6.73 -18.44 -0.66
C PRO A 323 -6.59 -16.93 -0.48
N GLY A 324 -7.26 -16.38 0.54
CA GLY A 324 -7.29 -14.94 0.82
C GLY A 324 -8.60 -14.24 0.45
N ILE A 325 -9.53 -14.94 -0.21
CA ILE A 325 -10.89 -14.44 -0.46
C ILE A 325 -11.87 -15.10 0.51
N GLY A 326 -12.41 -14.29 1.42
CA GLY A 326 -13.50 -14.71 2.32
C GLY A 326 -14.88 -14.33 1.78
N GLU A 327 -15.93 -14.83 2.45
CA GLU A 327 -17.35 -14.63 2.12
C GLU A 327 -17.70 -13.17 1.77
N LYS A 328 -17.31 -12.22 2.62
CA LYS A 328 -17.58 -10.78 2.40
C LYS A 328 -16.96 -10.23 1.10
N ILE A 329 -15.79 -10.72 0.72
CA ILE A 329 -15.11 -10.31 -0.53
C ILE A 329 -15.83 -10.94 -1.72
N ALA A 330 -16.10 -12.25 -1.65
CA ALA A 330 -16.80 -12.98 -2.70
C ALA A 330 -18.18 -12.38 -3.01
N LEU A 331 -18.99 -12.13 -1.98
CA LEU A 331 -20.30 -11.48 -2.12
C LEU A 331 -20.18 -10.08 -2.76
N SER A 332 -19.15 -9.30 -2.39
CA SER A 332 -18.93 -7.97 -2.97
C SER A 332 -18.56 -8.03 -4.45
N ILE A 333 -17.80 -9.04 -4.86
CA ILE A 333 -17.46 -9.31 -6.26
C ILE A 333 -18.72 -9.71 -7.03
N CYS A 334 -19.45 -10.74 -6.58
CA CYS A 334 -20.68 -11.19 -7.23
C CYS A 334 -21.70 -10.04 -7.36
N SER A 335 -21.92 -9.27 -6.29
CA SER A 335 -22.83 -8.13 -6.32
C SER A 335 -22.40 -7.01 -7.27
N TYR A 336 -21.09 -6.83 -7.48
CA TYR A 336 -20.60 -5.83 -8.43
C TYR A 336 -20.87 -6.26 -9.88
N PHE A 337 -20.56 -7.53 -10.19
CA PHE A 337 -20.72 -8.07 -11.53
C PHE A 337 -22.15 -8.47 -11.88
N SER A 338 -23.07 -8.56 -10.91
CA SER A 338 -24.51 -8.72 -11.18
C SER A 338 -25.21 -7.43 -11.61
N ASN A 339 -24.51 -6.29 -11.65
CA ASN A 339 -25.08 -5.00 -12.02
C ASN A 339 -24.80 -4.68 -13.49
N ASP A 340 -25.85 -4.57 -14.30
CA ASP A 340 -25.78 -4.31 -15.74
C ASP A 340 -24.99 -3.05 -16.10
N ASN A 341 -25.05 -1.98 -15.28
CA ASN A 341 -24.27 -0.78 -15.54
C ASN A 341 -22.76 -1.02 -15.36
N ASN A 342 -22.36 -1.82 -14.37
CA ASN A 342 -20.95 -2.17 -14.18
C ASN A 342 -20.43 -3.04 -15.34
N ILE A 343 -21.21 -4.03 -15.76
CA ILE A 343 -20.96 -4.85 -16.95
C ILE A 343 -20.77 -3.96 -18.19
N TYR A 344 -21.67 -2.99 -18.39
CA TYR A 344 -21.60 -2.04 -19.48
C TYR A 344 -20.32 -1.19 -19.45
N GLN A 345 -19.92 -0.65 -18.28
CA GLN A 345 -18.66 0.10 -18.17
C GLN A 345 -17.43 -0.75 -18.50
N ILE A 346 -17.41 -2.01 -18.09
CA ILE A 346 -16.33 -2.95 -18.41
C ILE A 346 -16.23 -3.19 -19.92
N THR A 347 -17.39 -3.34 -20.57
CA THR A 347 -17.48 -3.46 -22.03
C THR A 347 -16.94 -2.21 -22.72
N ARG A 348 -17.28 -1.01 -22.21
CA ARG A 348 -16.71 0.24 -22.72
C ARG A 348 -15.19 0.31 -22.57
N PHE A 349 -14.63 -0.10 -21.43
CA PHE A 349 -13.18 -0.12 -21.25
C PHE A 349 -12.49 -1.00 -22.30
N ARG A 350 -13.03 -2.20 -22.56
CA ARG A 350 -12.55 -3.09 -23.64
C ARG A 350 -12.58 -2.37 -24.99
N ASP A 351 -13.72 -1.77 -25.34
CA ASP A 351 -13.92 -1.14 -26.65
C ASP A 351 -13.03 0.12 -26.83
N LEU A 352 -12.69 0.78 -25.72
CA LEU A 352 -11.74 1.90 -25.66
C LEU A 352 -10.28 1.44 -25.63
N GLY A 353 -10.02 0.13 -25.67
CA GLY A 353 -8.68 -0.47 -25.78
C GLY A 353 -7.94 -0.60 -24.46
N VAL A 354 -8.62 -0.52 -23.31
CA VAL A 354 -8.02 -0.83 -22.01
C VAL A 354 -7.77 -2.34 -21.93
N ASN A 355 -6.60 -2.73 -21.42
CA ASN A 355 -6.25 -4.12 -21.22
C ASN A 355 -7.18 -4.77 -20.16
N ILE A 356 -7.99 -5.71 -20.63
CA ILE A 356 -8.88 -6.53 -19.80
C ILE A 356 -8.38 -7.97 -19.63
N PHE A 357 -7.23 -8.30 -20.21
CA PHE A 357 -6.65 -9.63 -20.20
C PHE A 357 -5.57 -9.73 -19.13
N SER A 358 -5.54 -10.86 -18.45
CA SER A 358 -4.41 -11.21 -17.60
C SER A 358 -3.14 -11.35 -18.45
N ASN A 359 -1.99 -11.05 -17.86
CA ASN A 359 -0.70 -11.35 -18.48
C ASN A 359 -0.37 -12.85 -18.39
N ASN A 360 -1.32 -13.68 -17.95
CA ASN A 360 -1.22 -15.12 -18.09
C ASN A 360 -1.45 -15.43 -19.57
N THR A 361 -0.39 -15.39 -20.37
CA THR A 361 -0.27 -16.38 -21.42
C THR A 361 -0.36 -17.75 -20.74
N ILE A 362 -1.52 -18.40 -20.82
CA ILE A 362 -1.67 -19.84 -20.57
C ILE A 362 -0.95 -20.64 -21.70
N GLU A 363 0.19 -20.17 -22.18
CA GLU A 363 0.94 -20.83 -23.24
C GLU A 363 2.12 -21.65 -22.71
N ASN A 364 2.46 -21.64 -21.42
CA ASN A 364 3.48 -22.54 -20.87
C ASN A 364 3.23 -22.93 -19.41
N GLN A 365 2.00 -23.37 -19.07
CA GLN A 365 1.81 -24.19 -17.87
C GLN A 365 1.99 -25.66 -18.23
N SER A 366 3.22 -26.16 -18.14
CA SER A 366 3.46 -27.60 -18.12
C SER A 366 3.34 -28.12 -16.68
N ASN A 367 3.06 -29.40 -16.49
CA ASN A 367 3.16 -30.04 -15.18
C ASN A 367 4.48 -30.80 -15.01
N ILE A 368 5.50 -30.46 -15.82
CA ILE A 368 6.77 -31.20 -15.86
C ILE A 368 7.47 -31.15 -14.50
N LEU A 369 7.31 -30.07 -13.75
CA LEU A 369 7.91 -29.91 -12.42
C LEU A 369 6.96 -30.26 -11.26
N LEU A 370 5.80 -30.84 -11.52
CA LEU A 370 4.81 -31.14 -10.49
C LEU A 370 5.38 -32.08 -9.42
N GLY A 371 5.25 -31.69 -8.16
CA GLY A 371 5.75 -32.47 -7.01
C GLY A 371 7.26 -32.29 -6.73
N LEU A 372 7.97 -31.50 -7.54
CA LEU A 372 9.37 -31.17 -7.31
C LEU A 372 9.51 -29.86 -6.52
N THR A 373 10.44 -29.86 -5.58
CA THR A 373 10.74 -28.69 -4.73
C THR A 373 12.13 -28.12 -5.06
N PHE A 374 12.20 -26.81 -5.29
CA PHE A 374 13.38 -26.08 -5.73
C PHE A 374 13.83 -25.03 -4.69
N VAL A 375 15.13 -24.80 -4.62
CA VAL A 375 15.72 -23.69 -3.85
C VAL A 375 16.70 -22.94 -4.76
N ILE A 376 16.58 -21.62 -4.84
CA ILE A 376 17.49 -20.80 -5.66
C ILE A 376 18.56 -20.15 -4.77
N THR A 377 19.82 -20.28 -5.15
CA THR A 377 20.98 -19.62 -4.52
C THR A 377 21.91 -19.00 -5.56
N GLY A 378 22.64 -17.97 -5.17
CA GLY A 378 23.48 -17.20 -6.10
C GLY A 378 22.69 -16.24 -6.99
N ARG A 379 23.41 -15.54 -7.87
CA ARG A 379 22.88 -14.63 -8.87
C ARG A 379 22.67 -15.38 -10.19
N LEU A 380 21.45 -15.37 -10.69
CA LEU A 380 21.10 -15.91 -12.01
C LEU A 380 21.65 -15.01 -13.12
N GLU A 381 22.03 -15.60 -14.25
CA GLU A 381 22.70 -14.90 -15.34
C GLU A 381 21.70 -14.29 -16.32
N ASN A 382 20.60 -14.99 -16.62
CA ASN A 382 19.67 -14.62 -17.68
C ASN A 382 18.33 -14.07 -17.17
N HIS A 383 17.90 -14.44 -15.96
CA HIS A 383 16.64 -14.00 -15.37
C HIS A 383 16.83 -13.33 -14.00
N THR A 384 15.92 -12.43 -13.63
CA THR A 384 15.80 -12.03 -12.23
C THR A 384 15.27 -13.20 -11.41
N ARG A 385 15.57 -13.20 -10.10
CA ARG A 385 15.06 -14.23 -9.19
C ARG A 385 13.54 -14.35 -9.25
N SER A 386 12.81 -13.23 -9.30
CA SER A 386 11.35 -13.25 -9.36
C SER A 386 10.82 -13.82 -10.66
N GLU A 387 11.47 -13.55 -11.79
CA GLU A 387 11.11 -14.12 -13.10
C GLU A 387 11.35 -15.63 -13.11
N PHE A 388 12.50 -16.08 -12.60
CA PHE A 388 12.83 -17.50 -12.54
C PHE A 388 11.95 -18.27 -11.55
N GLU A 389 11.58 -17.63 -10.44
CA GLU A 389 10.58 -18.17 -9.52
C GLU A 389 9.23 -18.33 -10.21
N SER A 390 8.86 -17.39 -11.09
CA SER A 390 7.65 -17.50 -11.91
C SER A 390 7.72 -18.66 -12.90
N ILE A 391 8.87 -18.90 -13.55
CA ILE A 391 9.07 -20.02 -14.50
C ILE A 391 8.90 -21.38 -13.80
N ILE A 392 9.48 -21.55 -12.62
CA ILE A 392 9.35 -22.81 -11.86
C ILE A 392 7.90 -23.03 -11.41
N ASN A 393 7.27 -21.99 -10.85
CA ASN A 393 5.90 -22.07 -10.36
C ASN A 393 4.90 -22.28 -11.52
N SER A 394 5.13 -21.67 -12.69
CA SER A 394 4.28 -21.87 -13.86
C SER A 394 4.36 -23.29 -14.42
N ASN A 395 5.45 -24.02 -14.13
CA ASN A 395 5.63 -25.41 -14.54
C ASN A 395 5.27 -26.45 -13.44
N GLY A 396 4.58 -26.02 -12.37
CA GLY A 396 4.10 -26.88 -11.28
C GLY A 396 5.11 -27.15 -10.16
N GLY A 397 6.30 -26.55 -10.23
CA GLY A 397 7.35 -26.69 -9.21
C GLY A 397 7.09 -25.83 -7.99
N LYS A 398 7.52 -26.29 -6.81
CA LYS A 398 7.39 -25.55 -5.54
C LYS A 398 8.71 -24.93 -5.13
N ILE A 399 8.73 -23.65 -4.79
CA ILE A 399 9.96 -22.98 -4.34
C ILE A 399 9.99 -22.84 -2.83
N THR A 400 11.12 -23.20 -2.23
CA THR A 400 11.37 -23.00 -0.80
C THR A 400 12.58 -22.12 -0.57
N SER A 401 12.58 -21.38 0.54
CA SER A 401 13.67 -20.47 0.89
C SER A 401 14.89 -21.21 1.44
N ASN A 402 14.72 -22.43 1.96
CA ASN A 402 15.75 -23.22 2.61
C ASN A 402 15.91 -24.60 1.98
N VAL A 403 17.14 -25.09 1.98
CA VAL A 403 17.46 -26.48 1.63
C VAL A 403 17.11 -27.38 2.82
N SER A 404 16.37 -28.44 2.53
CA SER A 404 15.89 -29.45 3.48
C SER A 404 15.87 -30.84 2.82
N ASN A 405 15.58 -31.89 3.59
CA ASN A 405 15.50 -33.26 3.07
C ASN A 405 14.37 -33.47 2.03
N VAL A 406 13.42 -32.54 1.92
CA VAL A 406 12.34 -32.59 0.92
C VAL A 406 12.65 -31.73 -0.32
N THR A 407 13.80 -31.06 -0.36
CA THR A 407 14.23 -30.29 -1.53
C THR A 407 14.76 -31.25 -2.59
N ASN A 408 14.19 -31.21 -3.80
CA ASN A 408 14.64 -32.03 -4.92
C ASN A 408 15.84 -31.40 -5.63
N PHE A 409 15.79 -30.08 -5.87
CA PHE A 409 16.82 -29.36 -6.63
C PHE A 409 17.25 -28.06 -5.95
N LEU A 410 18.54 -27.76 -6.01
CA LEU A 410 19.11 -26.45 -5.76
C LEU A 410 19.55 -25.85 -7.10
N ILE A 411 19.00 -24.71 -7.46
CA ILE A 411 19.47 -23.93 -8.61
C ILE A 411 20.60 -23.02 -8.13
N ALA A 412 21.81 -23.26 -8.65
CA ALA A 412 23.00 -22.50 -8.30
C ALA A 412 23.37 -21.54 -9.43
N GLY A 413 23.20 -20.24 -9.17
CA GLY A 413 23.76 -19.16 -9.99
C GLY A 413 25.19 -18.80 -9.58
N ALA A 414 25.73 -17.74 -10.19
CA ALA A 414 27.03 -17.18 -9.81
C ALA A 414 27.09 -16.80 -8.32
N ASP A 415 28.22 -17.03 -7.68
CA ASP A 415 28.45 -16.82 -6.24
C ASP A 415 27.41 -17.51 -5.33
N PRO A 416 27.29 -18.85 -5.39
CA PRO A 416 26.29 -19.56 -4.63
C PRO A 416 26.65 -19.54 -3.13
N GLY A 417 25.78 -18.94 -2.31
CA GLY A 417 26.00 -18.78 -0.86
C GLY A 417 25.86 -20.07 -0.03
N SER A 418 25.73 -19.93 1.29
CA SER A 418 25.69 -21.03 2.29
C SER A 418 24.69 -22.17 2.01
N LYS A 419 23.66 -21.94 1.18
CA LYS A 419 22.69 -22.95 0.74
C LYS A 419 23.32 -24.02 -0.16
N PHE A 420 24.38 -23.68 -0.90
CA PHE A 420 25.11 -24.62 -1.74
C PHE A 420 25.87 -25.67 -0.92
N THR A 421 26.55 -25.23 0.13
CA THR A 421 27.21 -26.14 1.09
C THR A 421 26.20 -27.07 1.75
N LYS A 422 25.07 -26.52 2.21
CA LYS A 422 23.99 -27.30 2.82
C LYS A 422 23.33 -28.31 1.86
N ALA A 423 23.22 -27.97 0.57
CA ALA A 423 22.71 -28.90 -0.43
C ALA A 423 23.66 -30.07 -0.69
N LYS A 424 24.97 -29.83 -0.68
CA LYS A 424 25.97 -30.91 -0.77
C LYS A 424 25.90 -31.85 0.43
N GLU A 425 25.76 -31.31 1.65
CA GLU A 425 25.62 -32.12 2.87
C GLU A 425 24.38 -33.01 2.87
N LEU A 426 23.28 -32.51 2.32
CA LEU A 426 22.00 -33.21 2.24
C LEU A 426 21.82 -34.03 0.95
N ASN A 427 22.85 -34.13 0.10
CA ASN A 427 22.82 -34.80 -1.20
C ASN A 427 21.64 -34.36 -2.11
N VAL A 428 21.31 -33.08 -2.08
CA VAL A 428 20.30 -32.48 -2.97
C VAL A 428 20.92 -32.24 -4.35
N ASN A 429 20.19 -32.51 -5.43
CA ASN A 429 20.68 -32.31 -6.79
C ASN A 429 20.91 -30.82 -7.04
N ILE A 430 22.10 -30.45 -7.51
CA ILE A 430 22.46 -29.06 -7.81
C ILE A 430 22.49 -28.90 -9.32
N ILE A 431 21.70 -27.95 -9.84
CA ILE A 431 21.57 -27.66 -11.27
C ILE A 431 21.77 -26.16 -11.52
N THR A 432 22.08 -25.80 -12.74
CA THR A 432 22.19 -24.42 -13.22
C THR A 432 20.86 -23.89 -13.74
N GLU A 433 20.81 -22.58 -13.98
CA GLU A 433 19.67 -21.93 -14.64
C GLU A 433 19.37 -22.55 -16.01
N GLN A 434 20.42 -22.83 -16.79
CA GLN A 434 20.28 -23.39 -18.13
C GLN A 434 19.83 -24.85 -18.11
N GLU A 435 20.36 -25.66 -17.19
CA GLU A 435 19.94 -27.06 -17.04
C GLU A 435 18.47 -27.19 -16.64
N LEU A 436 17.94 -26.28 -15.82
CA LEU A 436 16.50 -26.26 -15.54
C LEU A 436 15.69 -25.92 -16.81
N LEU A 437 16.14 -24.93 -17.60
CA LEU A 437 15.45 -24.54 -18.83
C LEU A 437 15.47 -25.66 -19.88
N GLU A 438 16.50 -26.51 -19.89
CA GLU A 438 16.54 -27.71 -20.74
C GLU A 438 15.62 -28.84 -20.25
N MET A 439 15.18 -28.81 -18.99
CA MET A 439 14.21 -29.75 -18.43
C MET A 439 12.75 -29.37 -18.72
N LEU A 440 12.49 -28.14 -19.15
CA LEU A 440 11.17 -27.58 -19.46
C LEU A 440 10.88 -27.68 -20.96
#